data_AF-A0A1V6ISH9-F1
#
_entry.id   AF-A0A1V6ISH9-F1
#
_cell.length_a   1.000
_cell.length_b   1.000
_cell.length_c   1.000
_cell.angle_alpha   90.00
_cell.angle_beta   90.00
_cell.angle_gamma   90.00
#
_symmetry.space_group_name_H-M   'P 1'
#
loop_
_entity.id
_entity.type
_entity.pdbx_description
1 polymer ?
#
loop_
_entity_poly.entity_id
_entity_poly.type
_entity_poly.pdbx_seq_one_letter_code
_entity_poly.pdbx_strand_id
1 'polypeptide(L)'
;MGALLHLGILGHIASHNVPFLMEVTARTECDRKGGHLGRDAATGRLLLRESAQCPPDETEDFQDITKFSLFNTNNLWLDLAALREMLRAADGLPQLPLIVNRKTVDPVRSDSPAVVQLEAAMGSAISCFDNAAALVVPRFRFAPVKTTNDLLAIRSDLYTLGEEHQVALHPQRFSPPPAITLDARYYRNIADFEQRFAKGAPSLIACDSLDITGDIYFGANVRIEGAVHLRNPTDTPARIADGTRLHTPIRP
;
A
#
# COMPACT_ATOMS: atom_id res chain seq x y z
N MET A 1 -11.23 4.29 6.29
CA MET A 1 -10.35 3.41 5.46
C MET A 1 -10.20 2.05 6.15
N GLY A 2 -10.06 0.95 5.39
CA GLY A 2 -10.59 -0.40 5.69
C GLY A 2 -10.26 -1.14 7.01
N ALA A 3 -9.35 -0.63 7.85
CA ALA A 3 -9.03 -1.27 9.13
C ALA A 3 -10.12 -0.98 10.17
N LEU A 4 -11.03 -1.93 10.37
CA LEU A 4 -12.12 -1.82 11.35
C LEU A 4 -12.06 -2.94 12.39
N LEU A 5 -12.49 -2.66 13.62
CA LEU A 5 -12.61 -3.68 14.66
C LEU A 5 -13.58 -4.77 14.20
N HIS A 6 -13.13 -6.03 14.23
CA HIS A 6 -13.96 -7.18 13.88
C HIS A 6 -14.08 -8.14 15.07
N LEU A 7 -15.25 -8.22 15.68
CA LEU A 7 -15.47 -9.01 16.89
C LEU A 7 -15.26 -10.52 16.67
N GLY A 8 -15.48 -11.02 15.46
CA GLY A 8 -15.15 -12.41 15.12
C GLY A 8 -13.65 -12.70 15.15
N ILE A 9 -12.80 -11.71 14.80
CA ILE A 9 -11.34 -11.87 14.88
C ILE A 9 -10.93 -11.84 16.35
N LEU A 10 -11.49 -10.90 17.12
CA LEU A 10 -11.27 -10.84 18.58
C LEU A 10 -11.69 -12.15 19.28
N GLY A 11 -12.84 -12.69 18.92
CA GLY A 11 -13.33 -13.97 19.45
C GLY A 11 -12.40 -15.13 19.11
N HIS A 12 -11.90 -15.19 17.87
CA HIS A 12 -10.90 -16.18 17.45
C HIS A 12 -9.60 -16.08 18.25
N ILE A 13 -9.09 -14.86 18.46
CA ILE A 13 -7.90 -14.59 19.26
C ILE A 13 -8.08 -15.09 20.69
N ALA A 14 -9.20 -14.74 21.31
CA ALA A 14 -9.52 -15.13 22.68
C ALA A 14 -9.68 -16.65 22.83
N SER A 15 -10.34 -17.32 21.88
CA SER A 15 -10.59 -18.77 21.97
C SER A 15 -9.35 -19.62 21.71
N HIS A 16 -8.35 -19.10 20.99
CA HIS A 16 -7.12 -19.82 20.63
C HIS A 16 -5.88 -19.31 21.38
N ASN A 17 -6.04 -18.35 22.31
CA ASN A 17 -4.96 -17.71 23.05
C ASN A 17 -3.83 -17.24 22.13
N VAL A 18 -4.19 -16.49 21.08
CA VAL A 18 -3.22 -15.95 20.10
C VAL A 18 -2.66 -14.63 20.64
N PRO A 19 -1.38 -14.54 21.05
CA PRO A 19 -0.84 -13.32 21.66
C PRO A 19 -0.55 -12.23 20.63
N PHE A 20 -0.33 -12.60 19.37
CA PHE A 20 -0.06 -11.71 18.26
C PHE A 20 -0.73 -12.27 17.00
N LEU A 21 -1.62 -11.50 16.39
CA LEU A 21 -2.25 -11.85 15.12
C LEU A 21 -2.01 -10.74 14.08
N MET A 22 -1.46 -11.14 12.93
CA MET A 22 -1.29 -10.27 11.76
C MET A 22 -2.39 -10.57 10.74
N GLU A 23 -3.23 -9.59 10.40
CA GLU A 23 -4.06 -9.73 9.20
C GLU A 23 -3.17 -9.60 7.96
N VAL A 24 -3.27 -10.58 7.07
CA VAL A 24 -2.60 -10.59 5.77
C VAL A 24 -3.64 -10.65 4.66
N THR A 25 -3.33 -10.11 3.50
CA THR A 25 -4.21 -10.20 2.31
C THR A 25 -3.47 -10.88 1.18
N ALA A 26 -4.21 -11.45 0.22
CA ALA A 26 -3.63 -11.81 -1.07
C ALA A 26 -2.91 -10.61 -1.68
N ARG A 27 -1.68 -10.84 -2.12
CA ARG A 27 -0.81 -9.85 -2.74
C ARG A 27 -1.22 -9.62 -4.20
N THR A 28 -1.09 -8.37 -4.63
CA THR A 28 -1.40 -7.90 -5.98
C THR A 28 -0.20 -7.17 -6.56
N GLU A 29 -0.21 -6.88 -7.86
CA GLU A 29 0.85 -6.12 -8.53
C GLU A 29 1.05 -4.69 -7.99
N CYS A 30 0.04 -4.17 -7.27
CA CYS A 30 0.10 -2.87 -6.60
C CYS A 30 0.91 -2.92 -5.29
N ASP A 31 1.11 -4.10 -4.71
CA ASP A 31 1.78 -4.31 -3.40
C ASP A 31 3.31 -4.41 -3.56
N ARG A 32 3.89 -3.37 -4.16
CA ARG A 32 5.34 -3.30 -4.43
C ARG A 32 6.16 -2.79 -3.24
N LYS A 33 5.53 -2.02 -2.35
CA LYS A 33 6.14 -1.40 -1.16
C LYS A 33 5.45 -1.87 0.12
N GLY A 34 6.23 -2.43 1.04
CA GLY A 34 5.80 -2.99 2.31
C GLY A 34 6.44 -4.37 2.50
N GLY A 35 5.80 -5.24 3.28
CA GLY A 35 6.35 -6.54 3.64
C GLY A 35 5.43 -7.72 3.34
N HIS A 36 6.03 -8.84 3.00
CA HIS A 36 5.33 -10.11 2.85
C HIS A 36 5.57 -11.01 4.07
N LEU A 37 4.60 -11.88 4.35
CA LEU A 37 4.77 -12.92 5.35
C LEU A 37 5.80 -13.95 4.85
N GLY A 38 6.60 -14.47 5.77
CA GLY A 38 7.50 -15.57 5.54
C GLY A 38 7.46 -16.56 6.70
N ARG A 39 8.23 -17.64 6.55
CA ARG A 39 8.43 -18.62 7.61
C ARG A 39 9.92 -18.89 7.74
N ASP A 40 10.40 -18.85 8.97
CA ASP A 40 11.77 -19.21 9.29
C ASP A 40 11.94 -20.73 9.08
N ALA A 41 12.91 -21.12 8.26
CA ALA A 41 13.09 -22.52 7.88
C ALA A 41 13.60 -23.41 9.04
N ALA A 42 14.32 -22.84 10.01
CA ALA A 42 14.90 -23.58 11.12
C ALA A 42 13.91 -23.76 12.28
N THR A 43 13.16 -22.72 12.61
CA THR A 43 12.25 -22.67 13.76
C THR A 43 10.79 -22.88 13.37
N GLY A 44 10.44 -22.72 12.09
CA GLY A 44 9.06 -22.76 11.61
C GLY A 44 8.22 -21.54 12.05
N ARG A 45 8.82 -20.54 12.71
CA ARG A 45 8.10 -19.35 13.16
C ARG A 45 7.77 -18.43 11.99
N LEU A 46 6.70 -17.66 12.15
CA LEU A 46 6.35 -16.62 11.19
C LEU A 46 7.34 -15.45 11.28
N LEU A 47 7.64 -14.84 10.15
CA LEU A 47 8.46 -13.64 10.05
C LEU A 47 7.84 -12.64 9.07
N LEU A 48 8.17 -11.37 9.25
CA LEU A 48 7.88 -10.32 8.29
C LEU A 48 9.17 -9.92 7.59
N ARG A 49 9.13 -9.88 6.26
CA ARG A 49 10.23 -9.34 5.46
C ARG A 49 9.77 -8.10 4.73
N GLU A 50 10.27 -6.94 5.14
CA GLU A 50 10.01 -5.65 4.49
C GLU A 50 10.88 -5.48 3.23
N SER A 51 10.41 -4.69 2.27
CA SER A 51 11.16 -4.41 1.04
C SER A 51 12.54 -3.78 1.31
N ALA A 52 12.66 -2.99 2.37
CA ALA A 52 13.92 -2.36 2.79
C ALA A 52 14.94 -3.35 3.37
N GLN A 53 14.52 -4.57 3.69
CA GLN A 53 15.37 -5.66 4.17
C GLN A 53 15.76 -6.62 3.04
N CYS A 54 15.21 -6.44 1.83
CA CYS A 54 15.50 -7.28 0.68
C CYS A 54 16.86 -6.90 0.07
N PRO A 55 17.81 -7.84 -0.02
CA PRO A 55 19.03 -7.65 -0.79
C PRO A 55 18.73 -7.31 -2.27
N PRO A 56 19.55 -6.50 -2.96
CA PRO A 56 19.32 -6.13 -4.34
C PRO A 56 19.20 -7.34 -5.30
N ASP A 57 19.98 -8.38 -5.07
CA ASP A 57 20.02 -9.64 -5.82
C ASP A 57 18.78 -10.54 -5.60
N GLU A 58 17.99 -10.28 -4.55
CA GLU A 58 16.74 -10.99 -4.27
C GLU A 58 15.48 -10.19 -4.67
N THR A 59 15.65 -9.02 -5.29
CA THR A 59 14.53 -8.10 -5.58
C THR A 59 13.47 -8.75 -6.47
N GLU A 60 13.87 -9.53 -7.47
CA GLU A 60 12.94 -10.22 -8.37
C GLU A 60 12.07 -11.22 -7.61
N ASP A 61 12.70 -12.06 -6.79
CA ASP A 61 12.04 -13.00 -5.89
C ASP A 61 11.11 -12.29 -4.92
N PHE A 62 11.54 -11.17 -4.32
CA PHE A 62 10.70 -10.40 -3.39
C PHE A 62 9.46 -9.83 -4.08
N GLN A 63 9.54 -9.47 -5.36
CA GLN A 63 8.42 -8.94 -6.14
C GLN A 63 7.53 -10.03 -6.75
N ASP A 64 7.97 -11.30 -6.72
CA ASP A 64 7.15 -12.43 -7.16
C ASP A 64 5.97 -12.67 -6.19
N ILE A 65 4.79 -12.25 -6.63
CA ILE A 65 3.53 -12.36 -5.90
C ILE A 65 3.01 -13.81 -5.84
N THR A 66 3.50 -14.71 -6.68
CA THR A 66 3.14 -16.13 -6.66
C THR A 66 3.96 -16.88 -5.61
N LYS A 67 5.23 -16.51 -5.44
CA LYS A 67 6.14 -17.02 -4.41
C LYS A 67 5.78 -16.48 -3.02
N PHE A 68 5.65 -15.17 -2.90
CA PHE A 68 5.27 -14.49 -1.66
C PHE A 68 3.91 -13.83 -1.80
N SER A 69 2.86 -14.65 -1.66
CA SER A 69 1.47 -14.30 -1.98
C SER A 69 0.68 -13.64 -0.85
N LEU A 70 1.24 -13.58 0.36
CA LEU A 70 0.59 -12.99 1.54
C LEU A 70 1.28 -11.69 1.93
N PHE A 71 0.53 -10.60 1.87
CA PHE A 71 1.00 -9.25 2.15
C PHE A 71 0.52 -8.76 3.51
N ASN A 72 1.43 -8.16 4.29
CA ASN A 72 1.10 -7.59 5.59
C ASN A 72 0.18 -6.36 5.41
N THR A 73 -1.02 -6.41 6.01
CA THR A 73 -1.96 -5.27 5.98
C THR A 73 -1.60 -4.19 6.99
N ASN A 74 -0.75 -4.51 7.96
CA ASN A 74 -0.44 -3.73 9.14
C ASN A 74 -1.62 -3.57 10.12
N ASN A 75 -2.71 -4.34 9.95
CA ASN A 75 -3.72 -4.54 10.98
C ASN A 75 -3.22 -5.64 11.93
N LEU A 76 -2.83 -5.25 13.13
CA LEU A 76 -2.22 -6.14 14.12
C LEU A 76 -3.09 -6.18 15.37
N TRP A 77 -3.25 -7.38 15.91
CA TRP A 77 -3.95 -7.62 17.15
C TRP A 77 -2.97 -8.17 18.18
N LEU A 78 -3.00 -7.59 19.38
CA LEU A 78 -2.01 -7.83 20.42
C LEU A 78 -2.73 -8.13 21.74
N ASP A 79 -2.35 -9.24 22.38
CA ASP A 79 -2.61 -9.43 23.80
C ASP A 79 -1.62 -8.55 24.58
N LEU A 80 -2.14 -7.55 25.28
CA LEU A 80 -1.32 -6.60 26.03
C LEU A 80 -0.62 -7.22 27.24
N ALA A 81 -1.19 -8.28 27.84
CA ALA A 81 -0.55 -9.00 28.92
C ALA A 81 0.62 -9.83 28.38
N ALA A 82 0.43 -10.54 27.27
CA ALA A 82 1.50 -11.27 26.60
C ALA A 82 2.62 -10.33 26.13
N LEU A 83 2.27 -9.17 25.55
CA LEU A 83 3.22 -8.13 25.17
C LEU A 83 4.05 -7.65 26.37
N ARG A 84 3.40 -7.41 27.52
CA ARG A 84 4.09 -7.00 28.75
C ARG A 84 5.10 -8.05 29.21
N GLU A 85 4.72 -9.32 29.24
CA GLU A 85 5.64 -10.39 29.65
C GLU A 85 6.78 -10.59 28.65
N MET A 86 6.50 -10.50 27.34
CA MET A 86 7.54 -10.55 26.30
C MET A 86 8.55 -9.42 26.47
N LEU A 87 8.10 -8.19 26.68
CA LEU A 87 8.98 -7.05 26.93
C LEU A 87 9.82 -7.23 28.21
N ARG A 88 9.23 -7.73 29.30
CA ARG A 88 9.98 -8.03 30.54
C ARG A 88 11.06 -9.08 30.33
N ALA A 89 10.75 -10.16 29.62
CA ALA A 89 11.71 -11.21 29.31
C ALA A 89 12.86 -10.72 28.42
N ALA A 90 12.62 -9.68 27.61
CA ALA A 90 13.60 -9.04 26.74
C ALA A 90 14.28 -7.80 27.36
N ASP A 91 14.14 -7.56 28.67
CA ASP A 91 14.65 -6.36 29.36
C ASP A 91 14.23 -5.03 28.69
N GLY A 92 12.98 -5.01 28.19
CA GLY A 92 12.39 -3.87 27.47
C GLY A 92 12.82 -3.74 26.01
N LEU A 93 13.75 -4.57 25.52
CA LEU A 93 14.37 -4.45 24.19
C LEU A 93 14.13 -5.73 23.36
N PRO A 94 12.95 -5.88 22.74
CA PRO A 94 12.69 -7.02 21.88
C PRO A 94 13.65 -7.02 20.68
N GLN A 95 14.14 -8.20 20.32
CA GLN A 95 15.03 -8.40 19.17
C GLN A 95 14.21 -8.30 17.88
N LEU A 96 14.01 -7.08 17.41
CA LEU A 96 13.38 -6.80 16.12
C LEU A 96 14.46 -6.67 15.03
N PRO A 97 14.24 -7.25 13.84
CA PRO A 97 15.13 -7.06 12.71
C PRO A 97 15.31 -5.58 12.36
N LEU A 98 16.57 -5.12 12.35
CA LEU A 98 16.93 -3.75 11.99
C LEU A 98 16.65 -3.48 10.51
N ILE A 99 16.03 -2.34 10.22
CA ILE A 99 15.84 -1.80 8.88
C ILE A 99 16.79 -0.61 8.71
N VAL A 100 17.60 -0.64 7.65
CA VAL A 100 18.59 0.41 7.36
C VAL A 100 18.16 1.16 6.11
N ASN A 101 17.48 2.29 6.28
CA ASN A 101 17.02 3.13 5.18
C ASN A 101 18.03 4.22 4.85
N ARG A 102 18.50 4.27 3.60
CA ARG A 102 19.39 5.34 3.11
C ARG A 102 18.56 6.45 2.48
N LYS A 103 18.69 7.67 2.99
CA LYS A 103 17.90 8.85 2.60
C LYS A 103 18.77 10.11 2.54
N THR A 104 18.17 11.21 2.12
CA THR A 104 18.70 12.56 2.30
C THR A 104 18.07 13.18 3.55
N VAL A 105 18.78 14.07 4.25
CA VAL A 105 18.29 14.71 5.48
C VAL A 105 17.04 15.55 5.24
N ASP A 106 16.96 16.21 4.08
CA ASP A 106 15.75 16.84 3.58
C ASP A 106 15.15 15.93 2.48
N PRO A 107 13.96 15.34 2.70
CA PRO A 107 13.36 14.40 1.76
C PRO A 107 12.82 15.06 0.48
N VAL A 108 12.67 16.39 0.46
CA VAL A 108 12.22 17.16 -0.70
C VAL A 108 13.41 17.63 -1.54
N ARG A 109 14.59 17.73 -0.91
CA ARG A 109 15.85 18.16 -1.54
C ARG A 109 16.81 17.00 -1.72
N SER A 110 16.87 16.48 -2.95
CA SER A 110 17.77 15.38 -3.32
C SER A 110 19.26 15.74 -3.24
N ASP A 111 19.61 17.04 -3.21
CA ASP A 111 20.97 17.56 -3.04
C ASP A 111 21.41 17.68 -1.57
N SER A 112 20.50 17.46 -0.63
CA SER A 112 20.82 17.56 0.80
C SER A 112 21.66 16.37 1.30
N PRO A 113 22.42 16.53 2.41
CA PRO A 113 23.31 15.50 2.92
C PRO A 113 22.66 14.11 3.08
N ALA A 114 23.38 13.06 2.70
CA ALA A 114 22.94 11.69 2.87
C ALA A 114 22.96 11.28 4.36
N VAL A 115 21.94 10.54 4.77
CA VAL A 115 21.75 10.01 6.12
C VAL A 115 21.29 8.56 6.10
N VAL A 116 21.45 7.89 7.24
CA VAL A 116 20.88 6.57 7.49
C VAL A 116 19.79 6.70 8.56
N GLN A 117 18.62 6.15 8.26
CA GLN A 117 17.51 6.00 9.18
C GLN A 117 17.46 4.55 9.65
N LEU A 118 17.57 4.35 10.96
CA LEU A 118 17.48 3.05 11.60
C LEU A 118 16.05 2.86 12.10
N GLU A 119 15.39 1.83 11.59
CA GLU A 119 13.97 1.59 11.82
C GLU A 119 13.72 0.14 12.23
N ALA A 120 12.54 -0.13 12.77
CA ALA A 120 12.00 -1.47 12.96
C ALA A 120 10.53 -1.46 12.52
N ALA A 121 10.04 -2.58 12.01
CA ALA A 121 8.63 -2.74 11.65
C ALA A 121 7.87 -3.42 12.80
N MET A 122 6.73 -2.84 13.21
CA MET A 122 5.92 -3.42 14.29
C MET A 122 5.41 -4.83 13.96
N GLY A 123 5.15 -5.11 12.68
CA GLY A 123 4.75 -6.45 12.23
C GLY A 123 5.84 -7.51 12.39
N SER A 124 7.12 -7.12 12.48
CA SER A 124 8.22 -8.06 12.72
C SER A 124 8.19 -8.64 14.13
N ALA A 125 7.42 -8.06 15.06
CA ALA A 125 7.21 -8.64 16.38
C ALA A 125 6.48 -10.00 16.31
N ILE A 126 5.91 -10.39 15.17
CA ILE A 126 5.29 -11.72 15.00
C ILE A 126 6.23 -12.88 15.33
N SER A 127 7.55 -12.71 15.16
CA SER A 127 8.55 -13.74 15.51
C SER A 127 8.91 -13.77 17.01
N CYS A 128 8.52 -12.75 17.76
CA CYS A 128 8.81 -12.60 19.20
C CYS A 128 7.81 -13.34 20.10
N PHE A 129 6.69 -13.82 19.56
CA PHE A 129 5.68 -14.53 20.33
C PHE A 129 5.59 -15.99 19.93
N ASP A 130 5.54 -16.87 20.92
CA ASP A 130 5.04 -18.23 20.71
C ASP A 130 3.55 -18.19 20.38
N ASN A 131 3.08 -19.10 19.53
CA ASN A 131 1.68 -19.15 19.08
C ASN A 131 1.18 -17.88 18.33
N ALA A 132 2.09 -17.07 17.77
CA ALA A 132 1.70 -16.00 16.86
C ALA A 132 1.02 -16.56 15.60
N ALA A 133 0.03 -15.84 15.07
CA ALA A 133 -0.73 -16.28 13.90
C ALA A 133 -0.82 -15.19 12.82
N ALA A 134 -1.09 -15.62 11.59
CA ALA A 134 -1.52 -14.75 10.51
C ALA A 134 -2.91 -15.17 10.06
N LEU A 135 -3.79 -14.21 9.80
CA LEU A 135 -5.15 -14.43 9.32
C LEU A 135 -5.31 -13.82 7.94
N VAL A 136 -5.68 -14.63 6.95
CA VAL A 136 -6.02 -14.11 5.62
C VAL A 136 -7.35 -13.39 5.68
N VAL A 137 -7.36 -12.10 5.35
CA VAL A 137 -8.54 -11.26 5.34
C VAL A 137 -8.90 -10.80 3.92
N PRO A 138 -10.18 -10.48 3.67
CA PRO A 138 -10.58 -9.87 2.41
C PRO A 138 -9.88 -8.54 2.16
N ARG A 139 -9.59 -8.26 0.88
CA ARG A 139 -8.82 -7.08 0.47
C ARG A 139 -9.41 -5.75 0.92
N PHE A 140 -10.72 -5.64 1.09
CA PHE A 140 -11.36 -4.40 1.54
C PHE A 140 -10.92 -3.94 2.94
N ARG A 141 -10.32 -4.82 3.75
CA ARG A 141 -9.71 -4.46 5.04
C ARG A 141 -8.34 -3.78 4.89
N PHE A 142 -7.83 -3.67 3.67
CA PHE A 142 -6.53 -3.10 3.32
C PHE A 142 -6.66 -2.12 2.15
N ALA A 143 -6.76 -0.83 2.48
CA ALA A 143 -6.79 0.28 1.54
C ALA A 143 -5.62 1.24 1.80
N PRO A 144 -4.38 0.85 1.46
CA PRO A 144 -3.20 1.65 1.75
C PRO A 144 -3.11 2.88 0.83
N VAL A 145 -2.58 3.98 1.37
CA VAL A 145 -2.15 5.15 0.56
C VAL A 145 -0.67 5.38 0.83
N LYS A 146 0.20 4.95 -0.09
CA LYS A 146 1.66 5.06 0.05
C LYS A 146 2.26 6.04 -0.95
N THR A 147 1.56 6.29 -2.04
CA THR A 147 1.96 7.14 -3.15
C THR A 147 0.81 8.03 -3.60
N THR A 148 1.11 9.04 -4.40
CA THR A 148 0.11 9.86 -5.07
C THR A 148 -0.70 9.09 -6.11
N ASN A 149 -0.18 7.97 -6.63
CA ASN A 149 -0.95 7.04 -7.47
C ASN A 149 -2.11 6.44 -6.66
N ASP A 150 -1.84 5.96 -5.44
CA ASP A 150 -2.86 5.43 -4.52
C ASP A 150 -3.85 6.52 -4.10
N LEU A 151 -3.34 7.73 -3.86
CA LEU A 151 -4.17 8.89 -3.50
C LEU A 151 -5.14 9.27 -4.61
N LEU A 152 -4.70 9.23 -5.87
CA LEU A 152 -5.56 9.48 -7.03
C LEU A 152 -6.70 8.46 -7.08
N ALA A 153 -6.39 7.19 -6.86
CA ALA A 153 -7.36 6.12 -6.81
C ALA A 153 -8.43 6.40 -5.73
N ILE A 154 -8.02 6.64 -4.49
CA ILE A 154 -8.93 6.83 -3.35
C ILE A 154 -9.73 8.15 -3.41
N ARG A 155 -9.20 9.19 -4.06
CA ARG A 155 -9.93 10.44 -4.29
C ARG A 155 -10.92 10.39 -5.44
N SER A 156 -10.80 9.42 -6.34
CA SER A 156 -11.73 9.21 -7.44
C SER A 156 -13.01 8.51 -6.98
N ASP A 157 -13.97 8.36 -7.89
CA ASP A 157 -15.19 7.57 -7.71
C ASP A 157 -14.96 6.04 -7.71
N LEU A 158 -13.71 5.58 -7.88
CA LEU A 158 -13.34 4.18 -7.78
C LEU A 158 -13.59 3.61 -6.38
N TYR A 159 -13.50 4.45 -5.35
CA TYR A 159 -13.73 4.07 -3.97
C TYR A 159 -14.94 4.83 -3.39
N THR A 160 -15.65 4.17 -2.48
CA THR A 160 -16.79 4.73 -1.75
C THR A 160 -16.63 4.52 -0.26
N LEU A 161 -17.41 5.26 0.53
CA LEU A 161 -17.57 4.99 1.95
C LEU A 161 -18.70 3.98 2.14
N GLY A 162 -18.38 2.85 2.78
CA GLY A 162 -19.36 1.89 3.25
C GLY A 162 -20.14 2.40 4.46
N GLU A 163 -21.08 1.60 4.95
CA GLU A 163 -21.98 1.96 6.06
C GLU A 163 -21.25 2.28 7.36
N GLU A 164 -20.10 1.64 7.62
CA GLU A 164 -19.25 1.88 8.78
C GLU A 164 -18.12 2.89 8.48
N HIS A 165 -18.28 3.70 7.43
CA HIS A 165 -17.29 4.67 6.95
C HIS A 165 -15.93 4.06 6.54
N GLN A 166 -15.90 2.76 6.23
CA GLN A 166 -14.77 2.11 5.59
C GLN A 166 -14.64 2.58 4.14
N VAL A 167 -13.41 2.73 3.68
CA VAL A 167 -13.14 2.97 2.26
C VAL A 167 -13.07 1.60 1.58
N ALA A 168 -13.96 1.37 0.63
CA ALA A 168 -14.05 0.14 -0.15
C ALA A 168 -14.17 0.48 -1.64
N LEU A 169 -13.82 -0.47 -2.50
CA LEU A 169 -14.10 -0.32 -3.93
C LEU A 169 -15.58 -0.06 -4.16
N HIS A 170 -15.89 0.79 -5.13
CA HIS A 170 -17.25 1.10 -5.51
C HIS A 170 -18.01 -0.20 -5.85
N PRO A 171 -19.26 -0.43 -5.39
CA PRO A 171 -19.98 -1.70 -5.62
C PRO A 171 -20.19 -2.07 -7.09
N GLN A 172 -20.14 -1.10 -7.99
CA GLN A 172 -20.21 -1.30 -9.45
C GLN A 172 -18.86 -1.70 -10.08
N ARG A 173 -17.78 -1.75 -9.29
CA ARG A 173 -16.45 -2.17 -9.73
C ARG A 173 -16.30 -3.68 -9.52
N PHE A 174 -16.39 -4.43 -10.61
CA PHE A 174 -16.25 -5.89 -10.59
C PHE A 174 -14.82 -6.37 -10.88
N SER A 175 -13.95 -5.49 -11.38
CA SER A 175 -12.53 -5.76 -11.62
C SER A 175 -11.66 -5.24 -10.47
N PRO A 176 -10.44 -5.77 -10.28
CA PRO A 176 -9.48 -5.22 -9.31
C PRO A 176 -9.22 -3.71 -9.53
N PRO A 177 -8.66 -3.00 -8.53
CA PRO A 177 -8.23 -1.61 -8.73
C PRO A 177 -7.29 -1.51 -9.95
N PRO A 178 -7.41 -0.45 -10.77
CA PRO A 178 -6.55 -0.29 -11.94
C PRO A 178 -5.11 0.00 -11.52
N ALA A 179 -4.15 -0.44 -12.33
CA ALA A 179 -2.77 0.01 -12.20
C ALA A 179 -2.69 1.49 -12.60
N ILE A 180 -2.27 2.34 -11.66
CA ILE A 180 -2.08 3.78 -11.88
C ILE A 180 -0.59 4.10 -11.78
N THR A 181 -0.04 4.68 -12.84
CA THR A 181 1.34 5.14 -12.92
C THR A 181 1.36 6.63 -13.25
N LEU A 182 1.84 7.44 -12.32
CA LEU A 182 2.05 8.87 -12.51
C LEU A 182 3.53 9.18 -12.63
N ASP A 183 3.90 10.07 -13.55
CA ASP A 183 5.28 10.53 -13.73
C ASP A 183 5.84 11.13 -12.44
N ALA A 184 6.81 10.44 -11.82
CA ALA A 184 7.38 10.85 -10.55
C ALA A 184 8.09 12.22 -10.58
N ARG A 185 8.35 12.79 -11.76
CA ARG A 185 8.87 14.16 -11.91
C ARG A 185 7.83 15.24 -11.60
N TYR A 186 6.55 14.97 -11.82
CA TYR A 186 5.47 15.96 -11.72
C TYR A 186 4.40 15.60 -10.69
N TYR A 187 4.30 14.34 -10.27
CA TYR A 187 3.22 13.89 -9.39
C TYR A 187 3.71 13.27 -8.07
N ARG A 188 5.03 13.13 -7.83
CA ARG A 188 5.55 12.45 -6.64
C ARG A 188 5.16 13.16 -5.33
N ASN A 189 5.34 14.48 -5.30
CA ASN A 189 5.07 15.27 -4.11
C ASN A 189 3.61 15.70 -4.09
N ILE A 190 3.04 15.80 -2.89
CA ILE A 190 1.64 16.18 -2.74
C ILE A 190 1.34 17.57 -3.34
N ALA A 191 2.21 18.56 -3.14
CA ALA A 191 2.01 19.90 -3.68
C ALA A 191 1.92 19.92 -5.21
N ASP A 192 2.78 19.17 -5.89
CA ASP A 192 2.77 19.09 -7.35
C ASP A 192 1.54 18.32 -7.84
N PHE A 193 1.18 17.22 -7.16
CA PHE A 193 -0.03 16.45 -7.42
C PHE A 193 -1.31 17.31 -7.31
N GLU A 194 -1.45 18.09 -6.24
CA GLU A 194 -2.61 18.97 -6.04
C GLU A 194 -2.74 20.02 -7.14
N GLN A 195 -1.63 20.53 -7.68
CA GLN A 195 -1.67 21.49 -8.78
C GLN A 195 -2.25 20.86 -10.06
N ARG A 196 -1.88 19.61 -10.38
CA ARG A 196 -2.34 18.93 -11.60
C ARG A 196 -3.78 18.46 -11.49
N PHE A 197 -4.24 18.13 -10.28
CA PHE A 197 -5.61 17.71 -9.99
C PHE A 197 -6.40 18.78 -9.21
N ALA A 198 -6.11 20.07 -9.43
CA ALA A 198 -6.71 21.18 -8.68
C ALA A 198 -8.25 21.28 -8.83
N LYS A 199 -8.81 20.63 -9.85
CA LYS A 199 -10.26 20.55 -10.11
C LYS A 199 -10.89 19.23 -9.65
N GLY A 200 -10.15 18.41 -8.91
CA GLY A 200 -10.55 17.08 -8.45
C GLY A 200 -9.88 15.95 -9.22
N ALA A 201 -9.98 14.75 -8.67
CA ALA A 201 -9.57 13.53 -9.36
C ALA A 201 -10.51 13.25 -10.54
N PRO A 202 -10.02 12.71 -11.67
CA PRO A 202 -10.89 12.20 -12.72
C PRO A 202 -11.69 10.99 -12.19
N SER A 203 -12.81 10.70 -12.84
CA SER A 203 -13.53 9.44 -12.65
C SER A 203 -12.68 8.28 -13.16
N LEU A 204 -12.52 7.25 -12.33
CA LEU A 204 -11.72 6.05 -12.59
C LEU A 204 -12.53 4.75 -12.42
N ILE A 205 -13.82 4.82 -12.10
CA ILE A 205 -14.67 3.64 -11.90
C ILE A 205 -14.64 2.66 -13.09
N ALA A 206 -14.54 3.18 -14.31
CA ALA A 206 -14.46 2.42 -15.56
C ALA A 206 -13.03 2.33 -16.14
N CYS A 207 -12.00 2.73 -15.40
CA CYS A 207 -10.60 2.68 -15.84
C CYS A 207 -10.00 1.27 -15.58
N ASP A 208 -9.35 0.69 -16.57
CA ASP A 208 -8.62 -0.58 -16.44
C ASP A 208 -7.15 -0.36 -16.10
N SER A 209 -6.53 0.66 -16.69
CA SER A 209 -5.19 1.14 -16.34
C SER A 209 -5.00 2.60 -16.73
N LEU A 210 -4.14 3.31 -16.00
CA LEU A 210 -3.81 4.71 -16.26
C LEU A 210 -2.30 4.91 -16.16
N ASP A 211 -1.68 5.36 -17.24
CA ASP A 211 -0.28 5.76 -17.29
C ASP A 211 -0.19 7.21 -17.78
N ILE A 212 0.40 8.09 -16.96
CA ILE A 212 0.59 9.50 -17.27
C ILE A 212 2.08 9.80 -17.28
N THR A 213 2.61 10.14 -18.46
CA THR A 213 3.98 10.58 -18.68
C THR A 213 4.00 12.06 -19.10
N GLY A 214 4.75 12.90 -18.37
CA GLY A 214 4.85 14.34 -18.62
C GLY A 214 3.90 15.21 -17.78
N ASP A 215 4.04 16.54 -17.92
CA ASP A 215 3.29 17.52 -17.14
C ASP A 215 1.89 17.75 -17.74
N ILE A 216 0.85 17.26 -17.08
CA ILE A 216 -0.54 17.27 -17.56
C ILE A 216 -1.48 17.71 -16.43
N TYR A 217 -2.22 18.78 -16.66
CA TYR A 217 -3.24 19.29 -15.74
C TYR A 217 -4.62 18.79 -16.14
N PHE A 218 -5.43 18.43 -15.14
CA PHE A 218 -6.80 17.94 -15.32
C PHE A 218 -7.83 19.01 -14.99
N GLY A 219 -8.77 19.19 -15.91
CA GLY A 219 -10.00 19.94 -15.68
C GLY A 219 -11.00 19.22 -14.78
N ALA A 220 -12.13 19.85 -14.52
CA ALA A 220 -13.21 19.28 -13.73
C ALA A 220 -13.93 18.15 -14.50
N ASN A 221 -14.45 17.16 -13.79
CA ASN A 221 -15.34 16.12 -14.36
C ASN A 221 -14.75 15.32 -15.53
N VAL A 222 -13.43 15.13 -15.56
CA VAL A 222 -12.77 14.26 -16.56
C VAL A 222 -13.10 12.79 -16.25
N ARG A 223 -13.31 11.97 -17.29
CA ARG A 223 -13.58 10.53 -17.20
C ARG A 223 -12.51 9.72 -17.91
N ILE A 224 -11.95 8.73 -17.23
CA ILE A 224 -10.99 7.77 -17.79
C ILE A 224 -11.66 6.40 -17.88
N GLU A 225 -11.69 5.82 -19.09
CA GLU A 225 -12.37 4.55 -19.36
C GLU A 225 -11.45 3.59 -20.13
N GLY A 226 -11.34 2.35 -19.67
CA GLY A 226 -10.41 1.37 -20.23
C GLY A 226 -8.94 1.62 -19.87
N ALA A 227 -8.02 1.12 -20.70
CA ALA A 227 -6.58 1.29 -20.59
C ALA A 227 -6.11 2.58 -21.30
N VAL A 228 -5.76 3.61 -20.53
CA VAL A 228 -5.41 4.95 -21.05
C VAL A 228 -3.95 5.27 -20.77
N HIS A 229 -3.21 5.62 -21.82
CA HIS A 229 -1.85 6.16 -21.73
C HIS A 229 -1.84 7.61 -22.23
N LEU A 230 -1.47 8.55 -21.35
CA LEU A 230 -1.34 9.96 -21.65
C LEU A 230 0.13 10.34 -21.68
N ARG A 231 0.57 10.93 -22.79
CA ARG A 231 1.95 11.35 -22.96
C ARG A 231 2.02 12.80 -23.40
N ASN A 232 2.61 13.65 -22.57
CA ASN A 232 3.06 14.98 -22.95
C ASN A 232 4.59 14.95 -23.19
N PRO A 233 5.06 14.96 -24.45
CA PRO A 233 6.49 14.89 -24.76
C PRO A 233 7.19 16.25 -24.71
N THR A 234 6.48 17.36 -24.48
CA THR A 234 7.05 18.71 -24.52
C THR A 234 7.40 19.21 -23.12
N ASP A 235 8.25 20.24 -23.06
CA ASP A 235 8.59 20.94 -21.81
C ASP A 235 7.48 21.90 -21.35
N THR A 236 6.44 22.08 -22.16
CA THR A 236 5.28 22.92 -21.85
C THR A 236 4.16 22.09 -21.23
N PRO A 237 3.53 22.54 -20.13
CA PRO A 237 2.43 21.80 -19.52
C PRO A 237 1.22 21.66 -20.45
N ALA A 238 0.69 20.44 -20.55
CA ALA A 238 -0.56 20.16 -21.26
C ALA A 238 -1.76 20.29 -20.31
N ARG A 239 -2.95 20.52 -20.88
CA ARG A 239 -4.20 20.66 -20.13
C ARG A 239 -5.30 19.83 -20.75
N ILE A 240 -5.97 19.03 -19.94
CA ILE A 240 -7.19 18.32 -20.29
C ILE A 240 -8.37 19.21 -19.91
N ALA A 241 -9.26 19.48 -20.85
CA ALA A 241 -10.41 20.35 -20.64
C ALA A 241 -11.46 19.70 -19.72
N ASP A 242 -12.31 20.54 -19.14
CA ASP A 242 -13.42 20.09 -18.31
C ASP A 242 -14.36 19.14 -19.09
N GLY A 243 -14.86 18.11 -18.40
CA GLY A 243 -15.80 17.13 -18.97
C GLY A 243 -15.20 16.17 -20.00
N THR A 244 -13.89 16.25 -20.27
CA THR A 244 -13.23 15.40 -21.29
C THR A 244 -13.40 13.92 -20.95
N ARG A 245 -13.76 13.11 -21.95
CA ARG A 245 -13.81 11.65 -21.87
C ARG A 245 -12.63 11.04 -22.61
N LEU A 246 -11.71 10.42 -21.86
CA LEU A 246 -10.55 9.72 -22.39
C LEU A 246 -10.82 8.21 -22.30
N HIS A 247 -10.73 7.52 -23.42
CA HIS A 247 -11.05 6.10 -23.48
C HIS A 247 -10.17 5.35 -24.46
N THR A 248 -9.94 4.06 -24.20
CA THR A 248 -9.34 3.17 -25.20
C THR A 248 -10.32 3.01 -26.37
N PRO A 249 -9.88 3.22 -27.62
CA PRO A 249 -10.73 2.94 -28.78
C PRO A 249 -11.11 1.46 -28.80
N ILE A 250 -12.40 1.15 -28.93
CA ILE A 250 -12.85 -0.22 -29.21
C ILE A 250 -12.33 -0.56 -30.61
N ARG A 251 -11.43 -1.54 -30.71
CA ARG A 251 -11.07 -2.09 -32.01
C ARG A 251 -12.33 -2.81 -32.56
N PRO A 252 -12.81 -2.43 -33.76
CA PRO A 252 -13.98 -3.07 -34.37
C PRO A 252 -13.73 -4.54 -34.70
#